data_AF-A0AAF5DQI0-F1
#
_entry.id   AF-A0AAF5DQI0-F1
#
_cell.length_a   1.000
_cell.length_b   1.000
_cell.length_c   1.000
_cell.angle_alpha   90.00
_cell.angle_beta   90.00
_cell.angle_gamma   90.00
#
_symmetry.space_group_name_H-M   'P 1'
#
loop_
_entity.id
_entity.type
_entity.pdbx_description
1 polymer ?
#
loop_
_entity_poly.entity_id
_entity_poly.type
_entity_poly.pdbx_seq_one_letter_code
_entity_poly.pdbx_strand_id
1 'polypeptide(L)'
;MNIDIFSFNKFALSNTTTPSYELCVECELLSTVLKIFNDAIFGGPLEKAIKTAFFKVCSQFGAFINSFCEFLFSDNGIDILFQALRDSLGSFYQIVGEQGMGCPKFNNLESTCFSPL
;
A
#
# COMPACT_ATOMS: atom_id res chain seq x y z
N MET A 1 -14.83 -17.70 -0.47
CA MET A 1 -13.94 -16.53 -0.65
C MET A 1 -13.55 -16.54 -2.12
N ASN A 2 -14.01 -15.57 -2.90
CA ASN A 2 -13.89 -15.60 -4.35
C ASN A 2 -12.46 -15.16 -4.72
N ILE A 3 -11.58 -16.12 -4.96
CA ILE A 3 -10.14 -15.91 -5.21
C ILE A 3 -9.90 -15.34 -6.62
N ASP A 4 -10.95 -15.24 -7.43
CA ASP A 4 -10.92 -14.74 -8.81
C ASP A 4 -10.78 -13.21 -8.94
N ILE A 5 -10.71 -12.45 -7.84
CA ILE A 5 -10.48 -11.00 -7.88
C ILE A 5 -9.07 -10.63 -8.35
N PHE A 6 -8.09 -11.55 -8.23
CA PHE A 6 -6.70 -11.31 -8.63
C PHE A 6 -6.29 -12.05 -9.91
N SER A 7 -7.24 -12.29 -10.82
CA SER A 7 -6.90 -12.74 -12.17
C SER A 7 -6.35 -11.56 -12.99
N PHE A 8 -5.08 -11.21 -12.75
CA PHE A 8 -4.32 -10.38 -13.66
C PHE A 8 -4.03 -11.26 -14.88
N ASN A 9 -4.91 -11.20 -15.87
CA ASN A 9 -4.62 -11.74 -17.20
C ASN A 9 -3.29 -11.14 -17.62
N LYS A 10 -2.26 -11.99 -17.76
CA LYS A 10 -0.92 -11.63 -18.20
C LYS A 10 -1.02 -10.73 -19.43
N PHE A 11 -0.89 -9.42 -19.23
CA PHE A 11 -0.68 -8.51 -20.33
C PHE A 11 0.70 -8.84 -20.91
N ALA A 12 0.70 -9.12 -22.19
CA ALA A 12 1.87 -9.60 -22.90
C ALA A 12 3.05 -8.65 -22.66
N LEU A 13 4.16 -9.21 -22.15
CA LEU A 13 5.48 -8.60 -22.15
C LEU A 13 5.82 -8.19 -23.59
N SER A 14 5.51 -6.94 -23.94
CA SER A 14 6.06 -6.32 -25.13
C SER A 14 7.41 -5.74 -24.73
N ASN A 15 8.48 -6.29 -25.31
CA ASN A 15 9.86 -5.81 -25.16
C ASN A 15 10.07 -4.47 -25.90
N THR A 16 9.21 -3.48 -25.64
CA THR A 16 9.40 -2.09 -26.04
C THR A 16 9.87 -1.33 -24.82
N THR A 17 10.98 -0.58 -24.94
CA THR A 17 11.58 0.20 -23.85
C THR A 17 10.65 1.26 -23.23
N THR A 18 9.48 1.47 -23.84
CA THR A 18 8.45 2.38 -23.38
C THR A 18 7.15 1.60 -23.15
N PRO A 19 6.55 1.67 -21.94
CA PRO A 19 5.23 1.08 -21.68
C PRO A 19 4.14 1.69 -22.57
N SER A 20 3.08 0.94 -22.86
CA SER A 20 1.93 1.47 -23.59
C SER A 20 1.21 2.55 -22.76
N TYR A 21 0.56 3.50 -23.43
CA TYR A 21 -0.23 4.53 -22.74
C TYR A 21 -1.34 3.92 -21.85
N GLU A 22 -1.98 2.84 -22.33
CA GLU A 22 -2.97 2.09 -21.55
C GLU A 22 -2.39 1.55 -20.25
N LEU A 23 -1.25 0.84 -20.32
CA LEU A 23 -0.55 0.35 -19.13
C LEU A 23 -0.18 1.49 -18.19
N CYS A 24 0.30 2.61 -18.73
CA CYS A 24 0.64 3.79 -17.93
C CYS A 24 -0.56 4.35 -17.15
N VAL A 25 -1.74 4.43 -17.77
CA VAL A 25 -2.97 4.86 -17.10
C VAL A 25 -3.37 3.87 -16.00
N GLU A 26 -3.28 2.57 -16.26
CA GLU A 26 -3.58 1.54 -15.25
C GLU A 26 -2.61 1.61 -14.06
N CYS A 27 -1.32 1.76 -14.33
CA CYS A 27 -0.28 1.91 -13.32
C CYS A 27 -0.47 3.18 -12.49
N GLU A 28 -0.89 4.29 -13.10
CA GLU A 28 -1.20 5.53 -12.38
C GLU A 28 -2.46 5.42 -11.53
N LEU A 29 -3.48 4.70 -12.01
CA LEU A 29 -4.66 4.40 -11.21
C LEU A 29 -4.29 3.60 -9.97
N LEU A 30 -3.48 2.53 -10.13
CA LEU A 30 -2.97 1.75 -9.01
C LEU A 30 -2.15 2.63 -8.04
N SER A 31 -1.24 3.45 -8.58
CA SER A 31 -0.41 4.37 -7.78
C SER A 31 -1.28 5.33 -6.98
N THR A 32 -2.31 5.90 -7.60
CA THR A 32 -3.25 6.85 -7.01
C THR A 32 -4.09 6.21 -5.93
N VAL A 33 -4.63 5.02 -6.17
CA VAL A 33 -5.42 4.28 -5.17
C VAL A 33 -4.57 4.02 -3.92
N LEU A 34 -3.32 3.59 -4.09
CA LEU A 34 -2.42 3.34 -2.96
C LEU A 34 -2.01 4.62 -2.24
N LYS A 35 -1.77 5.72 -2.96
CA LYS A 35 -1.53 7.04 -2.36
C LYS A 35 -2.73 7.49 -1.54
N ILE A 36 -3.96 7.32 -2.04
CA ILE A 36 -5.19 7.65 -1.30
C ILE A 36 -5.29 6.81 -0.03
N PHE A 37 -5.04 5.49 -0.09
CA PHE A 37 -5.03 4.65 1.12
C PHE A 37 -3.99 5.10 2.11
N ASN A 38 -2.78 5.41 1.63
CA ASN A 38 -1.70 5.92 2.44
C ASN A 38 -2.10 7.25 3.13
N ASP A 39 -2.57 8.24 2.38
CA ASP A 39 -2.89 9.57 2.91
C ASP A 39 -4.15 9.56 3.79
N ALA A 40 -5.09 8.66 3.49
CA ALA A 40 -6.26 8.46 4.33
C ALA A 40 -5.90 7.85 5.68
N ILE A 41 -5.00 6.85 5.71
CA ILE A 41 -4.61 6.12 6.92
C ILE A 41 -3.61 6.91 7.75
N PHE A 42 -2.63 7.54 7.11
CA PHE A 42 -1.46 8.15 7.75
C PHE A 42 -1.56 9.68 7.72
N GLY A 43 -1.33 10.34 8.85
CA GLY A 43 -1.31 11.80 8.99
C GLY A 43 -2.68 12.47 9.14
N GLY A 44 -3.78 11.72 9.03
CA GLY A 44 -5.15 12.24 9.10
C GLY A 44 -5.91 11.88 10.38
N PRO A 45 -7.19 12.28 10.48
CA PRO A 45 -8.09 11.91 11.58
C PRO A 45 -8.22 10.39 11.78
N LEU A 46 -8.04 9.61 10.70
CA LEU A 46 -8.11 8.15 10.74
C LEU A 46 -6.95 7.54 11.52
N GLU A 47 -5.72 8.05 11.39
CA GLU A 47 -4.58 7.60 12.19
C GLU A 47 -4.91 7.72 13.68
N LYS A 48 -5.43 8.88 14.08
CA LYS A 48 -5.87 9.12 15.46
C LYS A 48 -7.00 8.18 15.88
N ALA A 49 -7.96 7.93 15.00
CA ALA A 49 -9.07 7.01 15.27
C ALA A 49 -8.57 5.58 15.48
N ILE A 50 -7.63 5.11 14.65
CA ILE A 50 -6.99 3.80 14.77
C ILE A 50 -6.18 3.70 16.07
N LYS A 51 -5.35 4.70 16.39
CA LYS A 51 -4.60 4.77 17.67
C LYS A 51 -5.55 4.68 18.86
N THR A 52 -6.67 5.41 18.81
CA THR A 52 -7.71 5.36 19.86
C THR A 52 -8.39 3.99 19.93
N ALA A 53 -8.65 3.35 18.80
CA ALA A 53 -9.25 2.02 18.74
C ALA A 53 -8.31 0.97 19.37
N PHE A 54 -7.02 1.00 19.06
CA PHE A 54 -6.02 0.14 19.70
C PHE A 54 -5.98 0.35 21.23
N PHE A 55 -5.99 1.60 21.69
CA PHE A 55 -6.06 1.91 23.11
C PHE A 55 -7.30 1.29 23.79
N LYS A 56 -8.48 1.41 23.18
CA LYS A 56 -9.71 0.82 23.71
C LYS A 56 -9.64 -0.71 23.74
N VAL A 57 -9.20 -1.32 22.64
CA VAL A 57 -9.08 -2.78 22.53
C VAL A 57 -8.09 -3.31 23.57
N CYS A 58 -6.95 -2.67 23.75
CA CYS A 58 -5.97 -3.06 24.76
C CYS A 58 -6.43 -2.78 26.20
N SER A 59 -7.20 -1.73 26.43
CA SER A 59 -7.81 -1.49 27.75
C SER A 59 -8.86 -2.54 28.11
N GLN A 60 -9.62 -3.02 27.13
CA GLN A 60 -10.72 -3.97 27.35
C GLN A 60 -10.27 -5.44 27.33
N PHE A 61 -9.34 -5.78 26.45
CA PHE A 61 -8.92 -7.15 26.18
C PHE A 61 -7.43 -7.40 26.44
N GLY A 62 -6.71 -6.43 27.00
CA GLY A 62 -5.26 -6.49 27.21
C GLY A 62 -4.79 -7.77 27.91
N ALA A 63 -5.58 -8.34 28.83
CA ALA A 63 -5.26 -9.61 29.48
C ALA A 63 -5.08 -10.78 28.49
N PHE A 64 -5.78 -10.79 27.35
CA PHE A 64 -5.70 -11.83 26.32
C PHE A 64 -4.66 -11.54 25.23
N ILE A 65 -4.39 -10.25 24.97
CA ILE A 65 -3.51 -9.79 23.89
C ILE A 65 -2.34 -8.97 24.44
N ASN A 66 -1.87 -9.32 25.64
CA ASN A 66 -0.94 -8.48 26.41
C ASN A 66 0.33 -8.17 25.61
N SER A 67 0.96 -9.18 25.02
CA SER A 67 2.19 -9.00 24.22
C SER A 67 1.99 -8.09 23.01
N PHE A 68 0.79 -8.12 22.40
CA PHE A 68 0.48 -7.20 21.30
C PHE A 68 0.29 -5.77 21.82
N CYS A 69 -0.40 -5.60 22.94
CA CYS A 69 -0.59 -4.28 23.55
C CYS A 69 0.71 -3.68 24.09
N GLU A 70 1.57 -4.47 24.73
CA GLU A 70 2.92 -4.09 25.13
C GLU A 70 3.76 -3.68 23.92
N PHE A 71 3.70 -4.44 22.83
CA PHE A 71 4.32 -4.04 21.58
C PHE A 71 3.79 -2.68 21.13
N LEU A 72 2.48 -2.51 20.98
CA LEU A 72 1.87 -1.27 20.49
C LEU A 72 2.24 -0.04 21.33
N PHE A 73 2.22 -0.14 22.66
CA PHE A 73 2.51 0.97 23.56
C PHE A 73 3.97 1.04 24.01
N SER A 74 4.86 0.22 23.44
CA SER A 74 6.30 0.45 23.54
C SER A 74 6.68 1.78 22.89
N ASP A 75 7.88 2.29 23.17
CA ASP A 75 8.31 3.66 22.82
C ASP A 75 8.18 4.06 21.35
N ASN A 76 7.93 3.14 20.42
CA ASN A 76 7.57 3.44 19.02
C ASN A 76 6.63 2.39 18.38
N GLY A 77 6.01 1.51 19.17
CA GLY A 77 5.37 0.30 18.64
C GLY A 77 4.25 0.54 17.64
N ILE A 78 3.35 1.46 17.98
CA ILE A 78 2.30 1.93 17.09
C ILE A 78 2.92 2.53 15.82
N ASP A 79 3.92 3.41 15.93
CA ASP A 79 4.49 4.05 14.73
C ASP A 79 5.21 3.02 13.83
N ILE A 80 5.84 1.99 14.42
CA ILE A 80 6.37 0.83 13.69
C ILE A 80 5.26 0.06 12.98
N LEU A 81 4.11 -0.17 13.62
CA LEU A 81 2.96 -0.81 12.97
C LEU A 81 2.48 0.01 11.76
N PHE A 82 2.35 1.32 11.92
CA PHE A 82 1.94 2.20 10.83
C PHE A 82 3.00 2.24 9.72
N GLN A 83 4.29 2.21 10.06
CA GLN A 83 5.37 2.08 9.08
C GLN A 83 5.28 0.75 8.33
N ALA A 84 5.07 -0.38 9.02
CA ALA A 84 4.92 -1.68 8.39
C ALA A 84 3.69 -1.74 7.45
N LEU A 85 2.58 -1.09 7.83
CA LEU A 85 1.41 -0.94 6.95
C LEU A 85 1.74 -0.11 5.71
N ARG A 86 2.50 0.98 5.87
CA ARG A 86 2.97 1.80 4.75
C ARG A 86 3.88 1.00 3.82
N ASP A 87 4.81 0.24 4.38
CA ASP A 87 5.72 -0.64 3.63
C ASP A 87 4.96 -1.75 2.90
N SER A 88 3.85 -2.23 3.49
CA SER A 88 2.96 -3.18 2.83
C SER A 88 2.27 -2.59 1.60
N LEU A 89 1.89 -1.31 1.62
CA LEU A 89 1.34 -0.64 0.43
C LEU A 89 2.40 -0.50 -0.68
N GLY A 90 3.64 -0.16 -0.30
CA GLY A 90 4.76 -0.13 -1.24
C GLY A 90 5.04 -1.49 -1.86
N SER A 91 5.05 -2.54 -1.03
CA SER A 91 5.21 -3.93 -1.48
C SER A 91 4.06 -4.38 -2.38
N PHE A 92 2.84 -3.91 -2.10
CA PHE A 92 1.69 -4.19 -2.96
C PHE A 92 1.86 -3.59 -4.36
N TYR A 93 2.32 -2.33 -4.46
CA TYR A 93 2.65 -1.74 -5.76
C TYR A 93 3.74 -2.54 -6.48
N GLN A 94 4.77 -2.95 -5.77
CA GLN A 94 5.86 -3.74 -6.34
C GLN A 94 5.35 -5.08 -6.91
N ILE A 95 4.50 -5.79 -6.18
CA ILE A 95 3.99 -7.11 -6.60
C ILE A 95 2.96 -6.96 -7.72
N VAL A 96 1.94 -6.13 -7.51
CA VAL A 96 0.82 -6.02 -8.45
C VAL A 96 1.20 -5.17 -9.64
N GLY A 97 1.78 -4.00 -9.40
CA GLY A 97 2.19 -3.06 -10.45
C GLY A 97 3.42 -3.56 -11.18
N GLU A 98 4.59 -3.54 -10.52
CA GLU A 98 5.87 -3.80 -11.20
C GLU A 98 5.96 -5.24 -11.71
N GLN A 99 5.69 -6.23 -10.85
CA GLN A 99 5.86 -7.65 -11.22
C GLN A 99 4.65 -8.24 -11.95
N GLY A 100 3.44 -7.79 -11.63
CA GLY A 100 2.19 -8.32 -12.18
C GLY A 100 1.82 -7.67 -13.52
N MET A 101 1.63 -6.35 -13.50
CA MET A 101 1.18 -5.57 -14.66
C MET A 101 2.34 -5.13 -15.57
N GLY A 102 3.57 -5.11 -15.05
CA GLY A 102 4.73 -4.57 -15.78
C GLY A 102 4.87 -3.05 -15.64
N CYS A 103 4.32 -2.47 -14.58
CA CYS A 103 4.45 -1.04 -14.31
C CYS A 103 5.92 -0.62 -14.12
N PRO A 104 6.29 0.60 -14.52
CA PRO A 104 7.52 1.22 -14.06
C PRO A 104 7.56 1.29 -12.53
N LYS A 105 8.76 1.43 -11.97
CA LYS A 105 8.92 1.69 -10.53
C LYS A 105 8.11 2.91 -10.12
N PHE A 106 7.48 2.85 -8.95
CA PHE A 106 6.59 3.92 -8.47
C PHE A 106 7.22 5.33 -8.58
N ASN A 107 8.47 5.48 -8.15
CA ASN A 107 9.20 6.75 -8.18
C ASN A 107 9.57 7.24 -9.59
N ASN A 108 9.53 6.35 -10.58
CA ASN A 108 9.85 6.64 -11.97
C ASN A 108 8.59 6.66 -12.85
N LEU A 109 7.42 6.39 -12.29
CA LEU A 109 6.18 6.21 -13.05
C LEU A 109 5.88 7.44 -13.89
N GLU A 110 5.84 8.62 -13.26
CA GLU A 110 5.58 9.89 -13.94
C GLU A 110 6.60 10.18 -15.05
N SER A 111 7.89 10.05 -14.76
CA SER A 111 8.95 10.27 -15.74
C SER A 111 8.96 9.25 -16.89
N THR A 112 8.47 8.03 -16.64
CA THR A 112 8.47 6.95 -17.65
C THR A 112 7.22 7.00 -18.52
N CYS A 113 6.08 7.38 -17.95
CA CYS A 113 4.77 7.33 -18.60
C CYS A 113 4.29 8.68 -19.15
N PHE A 114 4.66 9.79 -18.49
CA PHE A 114 4.06 11.10 -18.73
C PHE A 114 5.08 12.22 -18.90
N SER A 115 6.38 11.91 -18.99
CA SER A 115 7.38 12.94 -19.31
C SER A 115 7.04 13.58 -20.67
N PRO A 116 7.03 14.91 -20.78
CA PRO A 116 6.84 15.56 -22.07
C PRO A 116 7.98 15.15 -23.02
N LEU A 117 7.60 14.75 -24.24
CA LEU A 117 8.52 14.66 -25.38
C LEU A 117 9.08 16.04 -25.72
#